data_AF-A0A941AR77-F1
#
_entry.id   AF-A0A941AR77-F1
#
_cell.length_a   1.000
_cell.length_b   1.000
_cell.length_c   1.000
_cell.angle_alpha   90.00
_cell.angle_beta   90.00
_cell.angle_gamma   90.00
#
_symmetry.space_group_name_H-M   'P 1'
#
loop_
_entity.id
_entity.type
_entity.pdbx_description
1 polymer ?
#
loop_
_entity_poly.entity_id
_entity_poly.type
_entity_poly.pdbx_seq_one_letter_code
_entity_poly.pdbx_strand_id
1 'polypeptide(L)'
;MSPKPHSRDRRPNGFAALFSGLKSALQWRLLLWWLLALGLPTLLFALPLWSGLQAQFGHSVHAADIATGRNVPMLVEGFAGLGDDGGGKAVSFGMLSAIALALLLTPWLTGMAVAAIRAGRTLRMGELAHGGLAEYLRMLRLLLWSLIPLGVAFAVAAGLLALVDKRAETAILASEVEHSRYLAIAVAAVLFVVAHSTIEAARGWLGAEASLRSIFRAWWRGTKLVFKRPLATLVVYLGSSLVGYALAALCGYLRIGADGAGLGAFLLGFVLTQATVVALAWGRIARLYGFAALAQGHIAAKTNAEADASLEPVASESAG
;
A
#
# COMPACT_ATOMS: atom_id res chain seq x y z
N MET A 1 -37.21 26.44 25.45
CA MET A 1 -36.22 26.13 24.40
C MET A 1 -35.50 24.87 24.83
N SER A 2 -35.94 23.71 24.36
CA SER A 2 -35.41 22.41 24.83
C SER A 2 -33.93 22.26 24.43
N PRO A 3 -33.04 21.84 25.35
CA PRO A 3 -31.67 21.52 24.99
C PRO A 3 -31.68 20.35 24.01
N LYS A 4 -31.02 20.53 22.85
CA LYS A 4 -30.81 19.44 21.90
C LYS A 4 -30.08 18.30 22.62
N PRO A 5 -30.50 17.04 22.47
CA PRO A 5 -29.79 15.93 23.07
C PRO A 5 -28.35 15.91 22.55
N HIS A 6 -27.38 15.97 23.47
CA HIS A 6 -25.99 15.68 23.17
C HIS A 6 -25.92 14.33 22.45
N SER A 7 -25.64 14.36 21.15
CA SER A 7 -25.35 13.14 20.40
C SER A 7 -24.06 12.58 20.97
N ARG A 8 -24.17 11.68 21.96
CA ARG A 8 -23.04 10.97 22.57
C ARG A 8 -22.13 10.45 21.45
N ASP A 9 -20.92 10.97 21.45
CA ASP A 9 -19.86 10.75 20.48
C ASP A 9 -19.58 9.27 20.28
N ARG A 10 -20.11 8.72 19.19
CA ARG A 10 -19.72 7.38 18.76
C ARG A 10 -18.35 7.48 18.11
N ARG A 11 -17.34 6.93 18.79
CA ARG A 11 -16.04 6.59 18.19
C ARG A 11 -16.31 6.00 16.80
N PRO A 12 -15.71 6.53 15.72
CA PRO A 12 -16.05 6.10 14.37
C PRO A 12 -15.90 4.59 14.24
N ASN A 13 -16.94 3.95 13.72
CA ASN A 13 -16.95 2.53 13.41
C ASN A 13 -15.95 2.24 12.28
N GLY A 14 -15.32 1.07 12.28
CA GLY A 14 -14.32 0.70 11.26
C GLY A 14 -14.84 0.85 9.82
N PHE A 15 -16.11 0.50 9.59
CA PHE A 15 -16.76 0.70 8.29
C PHE A 15 -16.92 2.17 7.92
N ALA A 16 -17.29 3.04 8.86
CA ALA A 16 -17.42 4.47 8.59
C ALA A 16 -16.07 5.07 8.18
N ALA A 17 -14.98 4.68 8.88
CA ALA A 17 -13.62 5.08 8.54
C ALA A 17 -13.16 4.52 7.17
N LEU A 18 -13.55 3.29 6.84
CA LEU A 18 -13.29 2.69 5.53
C LEU A 18 -13.99 3.50 4.41
N PHE A 19 -15.29 3.72 4.52
CA PHE A 19 -16.06 4.46 3.49
C PHE A 19 -15.61 5.91 3.37
N SER A 20 -15.31 6.59 4.48
CA SER A 20 -14.74 7.93 4.43
C SER A 20 -13.36 7.93 3.74
N GLY A 21 -12.55 6.90 4.00
CA GLY A 21 -11.25 6.71 3.37
C GLY A 21 -11.34 6.53 1.86
N LEU A 22 -12.20 5.61 1.40
CA LEU A 22 -12.45 5.35 -0.01
C LEU A 22 -12.95 6.61 -0.75
N LYS A 23 -13.89 7.35 -0.15
CA LYS A 23 -14.41 8.59 -0.72
C LYS A 23 -13.34 9.69 -0.78
N SER A 24 -12.58 9.88 0.31
CA SER A 24 -11.58 10.95 0.39
C SER A 24 -10.37 10.72 -0.52
N ALA A 25 -10.11 9.45 -0.88
CA ALA A 25 -9.04 9.07 -1.79
C ALA A 25 -9.34 9.35 -3.28
N LEU A 26 -10.58 9.69 -3.65
CA LEU A 26 -11.00 10.06 -5.02
C LEU A 26 -10.53 11.48 -5.40
N GLN A 27 -9.25 11.77 -5.18
CA GLN A 27 -8.63 13.02 -5.58
C GLN A 27 -7.83 12.79 -6.86
N TRP A 28 -8.43 13.09 -8.00
CA TRP A 28 -7.80 12.85 -9.31
C TRP A 28 -6.41 13.47 -9.45
N ARG A 29 -6.17 14.65 -8.83
CA ARG A 29 -4.87 15.32 -8.83
C ARG A 29 -3.79 14.51 -8.11
N LEU A 30 -4.15 13.95 -6.96
CA LEU A 30 -3.26 13.08 -6.19
C LEU A 30 -3.02 11.77 -6.96
N LEU A 31 -4.07 11.17 -7.51
CA LEU A 31 -3.95 9.96 -8.34
C LEU A 31 -3.08 10.18 -9.58
N LEU A 32 -3.17 11.36 -10.21
CA LEU A 32 -2.30 11.70 -11.33
C LEU A 32 -0.83 11.81 -10.92
N TRP A 33 -0.53 12.39 -9.76
CA TRP A 33 0.84 12.40 -9.24
C TRP A 33 1.39 11.00 -8.99
N TRP A 34 0.57 10.10 -8.42
CA TRP A 34 0.93 8.70 -8.25
C TRP A 34 1.20 8.01 -9.58
N LEU A 35 0.36 8.26 -10.58
CA LEU A 35 0.51 7.71 -11.93
C LEU A 35 1.81 8.20 -12.58
N LEU A 36 2.06 9.50 -12.58
CA LEU A 36 3.26 10.10 -13.17
C LEU A 36 4.54 9.65 -12.46
N ALA A 37 4.54 9.65 -11.13
CA ALA A 37 5.69 9.26 -10.33
C ALA A 37 6.03 7.76 -10.49
N LEU A 38 5.02 6.87 -10.51
CA LEU A 38 5.25 5.44 -10.75
C LEU A 38 5.54 5.12 -12.23
N GLY A 39 5.16 6.01 -13.15
CA GLY A 39 5.56 5.95 -14.55
C GLY A 39 7.08 6.03 -14.74
N LEU A 40 7.78 6.85 -13.95
CA LEU A 40 9.23 7.03 -14.03
C LEU A 40 10.04 5.72 -13.82
N PRO A 41 9.90 4.99 -12.68
CA PRO A 41 10.59 3.72 -12.50
C PRO A 41 10.11 2.66 -13.49
N THR A 42 8.84 2.72 -13.92
CA THR A 42 8.32 1.81 -14.95
C THR A 42 9.05 2.02 -16.27
N LEU A 43 9.23 3.27 -16.73
CA LEU A 43 9.98 3.60 -17.94
C LEU A 43 11.45 3.21 -17.82
N LEU A 44 12.07 3.47 -16.66
CA LEU A 44 13.46 3.14 -16.39
C LEU A 44 13.76 1.64 -16.53
N PHE A 45 12.79 0.79 -16.17
CA PHE A 45 12.88 -0.66 -16.37
C PHE A 45 12.41 -1.12 -17.75
N ALA A 46 11.31 -0.55 -18.27
CA ALA A 46 10.68 -0.99 -19.50
C ALA A 46 11.56 -0.73 -20.73
N LEU A 47 12.32 0.37 -20.76
CA LEU A 47 13.20 0.69 -21.89
C LEU A 47 14.31 -0.35 -22.13
N PRO A 48 15.17 -0.70 -21.14
CA PRO A 48 16.21 -1.70 -21.35
C PRO A 48 15.63 -3.09 -21.64
N LEU A 49 14.50 -3.43 -21.00
CA LEU A 49 13.78 -4.67 -21.29
C LEU A 49 13.30 -4.70 -22.75
N TRP A 50 12.66 -3.61 -23.21
CA TRP A 50 12.20 -3.49 -24.58
C TRP A 50 13.34 -3.58 -25.58
N SER A 51 14.46 -2.90 -25.35
CA SER A 51 15.63 -2.99 -26.24
C SER A 51 16.22 -4.40 -26.29
N GLY A 52 16.27 -5.10 -25.14
CA GLY A 52 16.75 -6.49 -25.10
C GLY A 52 15.83 -7.43 -25.88
N LEU A 53 14.51 -7.28 -25.69
CA LEU A 53 13.52 -8.06 -26.44
C LEU A 53 13.55 -7.75 -27.94
N GLN A 54 13.75 -6.50 -28.33
CA GLN A 54 13.89 -6.12 -29.73
C GLN A 54 15.16 -6.69 -30.37
N ALA A 55 16.29 -6.69 -29.65
CA ALA A 55 17.51 -7.32 -30.14
C ALA A 55 17.33 -8.83 -30.38
N GLN A 56 16.58 -9.51 -29.50
CA GLN A 56 16.36 -10.95 -29.59
C GLN A 56 15.30 -11.35 -30.63
N PHE A 57 14.19 -10.61 -30.70
CA PHE A 57 13.00 -11.02 -31.45
C PHE A 57 12.67 -10.11 -32.64
N GLY A 58 13.20 -8.89 -32.69
CA GLY A 58 12.80 -7.87 -33.67
C GLY A 58 13.12 -8.24 -35.12
N HIS A 59 14.10 -9.13 -35.33
CA HIS A 59 14.49 -9.64 -36.66
C HIS A 59 14.05 -11.09 -36.91
N SER A 60 13.31 -11.71 -35.99
CA SER A 60 12.85 -13.09 -36.15
C SER A 60 11.66 -13.16 -37.11
N VAL A 61 11.72 -14.10 -38.06
CA VAL A 61 10.59 -14.41 -38.95
C VAL A 61 9.37 -14.91 -38.16
N HIS A 62 9.59 -15.48 -36.97
CA HIS A 62 8.54 -15.96 -36.07
C HIS A 62 8.05 -14.92 -35.06
N ALA A 63 8.43 -13.63 -35.17
CA ALA A 63 8.07 -12.61 -34.20
C ALA A 63 6.55 -12.52 -33.93
N ALA A 64 5.72 -12.66 -34.97
CA ALA A 64 4.26 -12.65 -34.83
C ALA A 64 3.70 -13.90 -34.11
N ASP A 65 4.30 -15.06 -34.34
CA ASP A 65 3.89 -16.31 -33.69
C ASP A 65 4.33 -16.34 -32.22
N ILE A 66 5.51 -15.78 -31.92
CA ILE A 66 6.00 -15.57 -30.55
C ILE A 66 5.10 -14.58 -29.80
N ALA A 67 4.76 -13.44 -30.42
CA ALA A 67 3.91 -12.42 -29.82
C ALA A 67 2.48 -12.90 -29.51
N THR A 68 1.98 -13.88 -30.27
CA THR A 68 0.66 -14.49 -30.05
C THR A 68 0.70 -15.72 -29.14
N GLY A 69 1.86 -16.03 -28.54
CA GLY A 69 2.03 -17.18 -27.65
C GLY A 69 1.96 -18.55 -28.35
N ARG A 70 1.98 -18.58 -29.68
CA ARG A 70 1.92 -19.82 -30.47
C ARG A 70 3.27 -20.54 -30.56
N ASN A 71 4.36 -19.88 -30.19
CA ASN A 71 5.70 -20.46 -30.13
C ASN A 71 6.38 -20.19 -28.78
N VAL A 72 5.85 -20.82 -27.72
CA VAL A 72 6.38 -20.73 -26.35
C VAL A 72 7.84 -21.22 -26.23
N PRO A 73 8.29 -22.30 -26.91
CA PRO A 73 9.68 -22.72 -26.84
C PRO A 73 10.68 -21.64 -27.28
N MET A 74 10.45 -20.98 -28.42
CA MET A 74 11.30 -19.87 -28.87
C MET A 74 11.27 -18.67 -27.92
N LEU A 75 10.13 -18.42 -27.27
CA LEU A 75 10.02 -17.37 -26.26
C LEU A 75 10.92 -17.67 -25.05
N VAL A 76 10.92 -18.91 -24.56
CA VAL A 76 11.78 -19.36 -23.46
C VAL A 76 13.27 -19.28 -23.84
N GLU A 77 13.63 -19.76 -25.04
CA GLU A 77 15.01 -19.69 -25.54
C GLU A 77 15.51 -18.24 -25.68
N GLY A 78 14.66 -17.33 -26.18
CA GLY A 78 15.04 -15.92 -26.29
C GLY A 78 15.21 -15.23 -24.92
N PHE A 79 14.45 -15.64 -23.90
CA PHE A 79 14.69 -15.18 -22.53
C PHE A 79 15.99 -15.74 -21.94
N ALA A 80 16.33 -16.99 -22.23
CA ALA A 80 17.60 -17.58 -21.81
C ALA A 80 18.79 -16.85 -22.46
N GLY A 81 18.72 -16.58 -23.76
CA GLY A 81 19.77 -15.84 -24.49
C GLY A 81 19.97 -14.40 -23.99
N LEU A 82 18.92 -13.75 -23.49
CA LEU A 82 19.02 -12.43 -22.86
C LEU A 82 19.97 -12.43 -21.64
N GLY A 83 20.13 -13.56 -20.97
CA GLY A 83 21.02 -13.72 -19.81
C GLY A 83 22.50 -13.76 -20.15
N ASP A 84 22.86 -14.29 -21.31
CA ASP A 84 24.24 -14.65 -21.66
C ASP A 84 25.01 -13.49 -22.33
N ASP A 85 24.33 -12.67 -23.16
CA ASP A 85 24.99 -11.66 -24.02
C ASP A 85 25.11 -10.25 -23.39
N GLY A 86 25.21 -10.15 -22.06
CA GLY A 86 25.34 -8.87 -21.36
C GLY A 86 24.05 -8.03 -21.27
N GLY A 87 23.02 -8.35 -22.08
CA GLY A 87 21.66 -7.81 -21.97
C GLY A 87 21.05 -8.03 -20.57
N GLY A 88 21.34 -9.18 -19.96
CA GLY A 88 20.90 -9.51 -18.60
C GLY A 88 21.45 -8.56 -17.54
N LYS A 89 22.67 -8.03 -17.72
CA LYS A 89 23.24 -7.02 -16.82
C LYS A 89 22.50 -5.69 -16.93
N ALA A 90 22.17 -5.25 -18.15
CA ALA A 90 21.42 -4.02 -18.38
C ALA A 90 19.98 -4.11 -17.81
N VAL A 91 19.30 -5.24 -18.02
CA VAL A 91 17.97 -5.49 -17.44
C VAL A 91 18.03 -5.53 -15.91
N SER A 92 19.00 -6.22 -15.33
CA SER A 92 19.17 -6.29 -13.86
C SER A 92 19.47 -4.91 -13.26
N PHE A 93 20.35 -4.13 -13.90
CA PHE A 93 20.65 -2.77 -13.47
C PHE A 93 19.42 -1.85 -13.58
N GLY A 94 18.66 -1.95 -14.68
CA GLY A 94 17.42 -1.22 -14.89
C GLY A 94 16.37 -1.57 -13.82
N MET A 95 16.25 -2.84 -13.47
CA MET A 95 15.35 -3.32 -12.41
C MET A 95 15.75 -2.76 -11.04
N LEU A 96 17.02 -2.88 -10.65
CA LEU A 96 17.50 -2.36 -9.36
C LEU A 96 17.35 -0.84 -9.28
N SER A 97 17.66 -0.12 -10.36
CA SER A 97 17.50 1.33 -10.43
C SER A 97 16.03 1.76 -10.36
N ALA A 98 15.12 1.02 -11.02
CA ALA A 98 13.67 1.25 -10.93
C ALA A 98 13.15 1.01 -9.50
N ILE A 99 13.60 -0.04 -8.82
CA ILE A 99 13.26 -0.31 -7.42
C ILE A 99 13.77 0.82 -6.52
N ALA A 100 15.04 1.22 -6.67
CA ALA A 100 15.62 2.31 -5.89
C ALA A 100 14.86 3.63 -6.08
N LEU A 101 14.52 3.97 -7.33
CA LEU A 101 13.73 5.16 -7.65
C LEU A 101 12.31 5.08 -7.07
N ALA A 102 11.63 3.94 -7.20
CA ALA A 102 10.30 3.73 -6.62
C ALA A 102 10.32 3.87 -5.08
N LEU A 103 11.34 3.33 -4.42
CA LEU A 103 11.54 3.47 -2.97
C LEU A 103 11.78 4.93 -2.58
N LEU A 104 12.52 5.69 -3.38
CA LEU A 104 12.81 7.11 -3.12
C LEU A 104 11.59 8.01 -3.36
N LEU A 105 10.75 7.69 -4.35
CA LEU A 105 9.51 8.42 -4.63
C LEU A 105 8.40 8.12 -3.61
N THR A 106 8.43 6.94 -2.98
CA THR A 106 7.38 6.51 -2.05
C THR A 106 7.18 7.45 -0.86
N PRO A 107 8.22 7.94 -0.15
CA PRO A 107 8.10 8.95 0.89
C PRO A 107 7.43 10.24 0.43
N TRP A 108 7.79 10.73 -0.76
CA TRP A 108 7.22 11.95 -1.33
C TRP A 108 5.73 11.79 -1.62
N LEU A 109 5.34 10.71 -2.29
CA LEU A 109 3.94 10.39 -2.60
C LEU A 109 3.09 10.16 -1.34
N THR A 110 3.66 9.49 -0.33
CA THR A 110 2.99 9.32 0.97
C THR A 110 2.86 10.67 1.68
N GLY A 111 3.88 11.54 1.59
CA GLY A 111 3.86 12.90 2.11
C GLY A 111 2.74 13.75 1.50
N MET A 112 2.50 13.66 0.18
CA MET A 112 1.39 14.35 -0.48
C MET A 112 0.04 13.97 0.13
N ALA A 113 -0.19 12.67 0.34
CA ALA A 113 -1.43 12.18 0.92
C ALA A 113 -1.59 12.62 2.38
N VAL A 114 -0.50 12.61 3.17
CA VAL A 114 -0.50 13.14 4.55
C VAL A 114 -0.77 14.64 4.58
N ALA A 115 -0.18 15.41 3.68
CA ALA A 115 -0.43 16.85 3.55
C ALA A 115 -1.89 17.13 3.17
N ALA A 116 -2.47 16.34 2.25
CA ALA A 116 -3.87 16.46 1.86
C ALA A 116 -4.84 16.08 3.00
N ILE A 117 -4.52 15.05 3.80
CA ILE A 117 -5.26 14.71 5.02
C ILE A 117 -5.25 15.88 6.00
N ARG A 118 -4.06 16.45 6.27
CA ARG A 118 -3.90 17.54 7.23
C ARG A 118 -4.61 18.81 6.81
N ALA A 119 -4.62 19.11 5.51
CA ALA A 119 -5.29 20.29 4.98
C ALA A 119 -6.83 20.20 5.06
N GLY A 120 -7.40 18.98 5.18
CA GLY A 120 -8.85 18.78 5.22
C GLY A 120 -9.61 19.19 3.95
N ARG A 121 -8.88 19.55 2.88
CA ARG A 121 -9.41 20.00 1.59
C ARG A 121 -8.63 19.39 0.42
N THR A 122 -9.20 19.45 -0.77
CA THR A 122 -8.47 19.08 -1.99
C THR A 122 -7.38 20.12 -2.29
N LEU A 123 -6.14 19.66 -2.38
CA LEU A 123 -4.99 20.52 -2.69
C LEU A 123 -4.82 20.70 -4.21
N ARG A 124 -4.22 21.83 -4.63
CA ARG A 124 -3.78 22.07 -6.02
C ARG A 124 -2.47 21.30 -6.31
N MET A 125 -2.10 21.16 -7.58
CA MET A 125 -0.91 20.40 -7.98
C MET A 125 0.38 20.86 -7.28
N GLY A 126 0.62 22.19 -7.25
CA GLY A 126 1.78 22.76 -6.57
C GLY A 126 1.75 22.59 -5.05
N GLU A 127 0.56 22.71 -4.44
CA GLU A 127 0.38 22.49 -3.00
C GLU A 127 0.63 21.02 -2.62
N LEU A 128 0.21 20.07 -3.47
CA LEU A 128 0.52 18.65 -3.30
C LEU A 128 2.02 18.41 -3.36
N ALA A 129 2.69 18.88 -4.42
CA ALA A 129 4.13 18.71 -4.59
C ALA A 129 4.93 19.30 -3.42
N HIS A 130 4.62 20.55 -3.03
CA HIS A 130 5.28 21.23 -1.93
C HIS A 130 4.98 20.56 -0.58
N GLY A 131 3.72 20.20 -0.32
CA GLY A 131 3.33 19.47 0.88
C GLY A 131 3.98 18.09 0.98
N GLY A 132 4.14 17.40 -0.14
CA GLY A 132 4.88 16.14 -0.21
C GLY A 132 6.36 16.30 0.12
N LEU A 133 7.01 17.35 -0.39
CA LEU A 133 8.42 17.65 -0.10
C LEU A 133 8.63 18.08 1.35
N ALA A 134 7.73 18.89 1.91
CA ALA A 134 7.78 19.30 3.32
C ALA A 134 7.75 18.09 4.27
N GLU A 135 7.07 17.01 3.87
CA GLU A 135 6.94 15.78 4.66
C GLU A 135 7.92 14.67 4.27
N TYR A 136 8.77 14.91 3.28
CA TYR A 136 9.63 13.90 2.68
C TYR A 136 10.54 13.21 3.70
N LEU A 137 11.35 13.98 4.45
CA LEU A 137 12.30 13.42 5.42
C LEU A 137 11.60 12.72 6.59
N ARG A 138 10.38 13.15 6.94
CA ARG A 138 9.60 12.47 7.98
C ARG A 138 9.10 11.11 7.47
N MET A 139 8.58 11.06 6.25
CA MET A 139 8.12 9.82 5.64
C MET A 139 9.27 8.87 5.28
N LEU A 140 10.44 9.40 4.91
CA LEU A 140 11.65 8.62 4.65
C LEU A 140 12.16 7.95 5.93
N ARG A 141 12.25 8.69 7.03
CA ARG A 141 12.62 8.10 8.33
C ARG A 141 11.61 7.05 8.79
N LEU A 142 10.31 7.24 8.53
CA LEU A 142 9.30 6.22 8.82
C LEU A 142 9.40 5.01 7.88
N LEU A 143 9.77 5.20 6.61
CA LEU A 143 10.10 4.11 5.70
C LEU A 143 11.28 3.29 6.25
N LEU A 144 12.38 3.95 6.63
CA LEU A 144 13.53 3.29 7.26
C LEU A 144 13.14 2.57 8.56
N TRP A 145 12.32 3.20 9.40
CA TRP A 145 11.81 2.58 10.62
C TRP A 145 10.92 1.36 10.34
N SER A 146 10.19 1.34 9.22
CA SER A 146 9.32 0.22 8.84
C SER A 146 10.08 -1.06 8.53
N LEU A 147 11.38 -0.98 8.20
CA LEU A 147 12.23 -2.15 8.00
C LEU A 147 12.34 -3.00 9.26
N ILE A 148 12.26 -2.40 10.46
CA ILE A 148 12.40 -3.13 11.72
C ILE A 148 11.20 -4.07 11.96
N PRO A 149 9.94 -3.59 12.08
CA PRO A 149 8.82 -4.48 12.35
C PRO A 149 8.53 -5.42 11.18
N LEU A 150 8.71 -4.98 9.93
CA LEU A 150 8.56 -5.87 8.77
C LEU A 150 9.68 -6.92 8.72
N GLY A 151 10.93 -6.53 8.99
CA GLY A 151 12.07 -7.44 9.05
C GLY A 151 11.90 -8.51 10.12
N VAL A 152 11.41 -8.13 11.31
CA VAL A 152 11.06 -9.11 12.36
C VAL A 152 9.98 -10.08 11.88
N ALA A 153 8.91 -9.59 11.25
CA ALA A 153 7.85 -10.45 10.73
C ALA A 153 8.39 -11.44 9.67
N PHE A 154 9.24 -10.97 8.75
CA PHE A 154 9.86 -11.83 7.74
C PHE A 154 10.85 -12.83 8.33
N ALA A 155 11.66 -12.44 9.33
CA ALA A 155 12.59 -13.35 10.00
C ALA A 155 11.84 -14.48 10.73
N VAL A 156 10.75 -14.16 11.42
CA VAL A 156 9.90 -15.16 12.07
C VAL A 156 9.24 -16.07 11.02
N ALA A 157 8.71 -15.51 9.93
CA ALA A 157 8.12 -16.29 8.85
C ALA A 157 9.12 -17.27 8.21
N ALA A 158 10.33 -16.80 7.92
CA ALA A 158 11.41 -17.63 7.40
C ALA A 158 11.80 -18.75 8.38
N GLY A 159 11.89 -18.44 9.68
CA GLY A 159 12.14 -19.43 10.72
C GLY A 159 11.05 -20.50 10.80
N LEU A 160 9.77 -20.12 10.70
CA LEU A 160 8.65 -21.07 10.69
C LEU A 160 8.70 -21.99 9.47
N LEU A 161 8.99 -21.45 8.28
CA LEU A 161 9.10 -22.26 7.06
C LEU A 161 10.28 -23.23 7.15
N ALA A 162 11.45 -22.78 7.64
CA ALA A 162 12.60 -23.66 7.85
C ALA A 162 12.32 -24.78 8.87
N LEU A 163 11.48 -24.54 9.88
CA LEU A 163 11.03 -25.58 10.81
C LEU A 163 10.07 -26.58 10.15
N VAL A 164 9.22 -26.13 9.22
CA VAL A 164 8.36 -27.02 8.42
C VAL A 164 9.21 -27.90 7.50
N ASP A 165 10.22 -27.34 6.84
CA ASP A 165 11.12 -28.10 5.96
C ASP A 165 11.87 -29.19 6.73
N LYS A 166 12.38 -28.88 7.93
CA LYS A 166 12.99 -29.89 8.82
C LYS A 166 12.01 -30.98 9.27
N ARG A 167 10.75 -30.64 9.48
CA ARG A 167 9.71 -31.63 9.79
C ARG A 167 9.39 -32.50 8.57
N ALA A 168 9.49 -31.95 7.36
CA ALA A 168 9.28 -32.71 6.14
C ALA A 168 10.28 -33.86 5.97
N GLU A 169 11.51 -33.70 6.46
CA GLU A 169 12.55 -34.74 6.44
C GLU A 169 12.24 -35.94 7.37
N THR A 170 11.39 -35.75 8.38
CA THR A 170 11.08 -36.76 9.41
C THR A 170 9.63 -37.21 9.41
N ALA A 171 8.77 -36.58 8.60
CA ALA A 171 7.35 -36.89 8.53
C ALA A 171 7.08 -38.14 7.70
N ILE A 172 6.29 -39.06 8.25
CA ILE A 172 5.87 -40.29 7.57
C ILE A 172 4.68 -40.02 6.63
N LEU A 173 3.84 -39.02 6.94
CA LEU A 173 2.67 -38.63 6.14
C LEU A 173 2.88 -37.28 5.45
N ALA A 174 2.61 -37.23 4.14
CA ALA A 174 2.63 -36.00 3.35
C ALA A 174 1.58 -34.97 3.83
N SER A 175 0.44 -35.42 4.36
CA SER A 175 -0.63 -34.54 4.85
C SER A 175 -0.24 -33.71 6.07
N GLU A 176 0.66 -34.23 6.92
CA GLU A 176 1.12 -33.52 8.13
C GLU A 176 2.04 -32.34 7.77
N VAL A 177 2.91 -32.55 6.77
CA VAL A 177 3.79 -31.52 6.23
C VAL A 177 2.98 -30.41 5.57
N GLU A 178 2.00 -30.79 4.76
CA GLU A 178 1.17 -29.82 4.03
C GLU A 178 0.31 -28.97 4.97
N HIS A 179 -0.30 -29.59 5.99
CA HIS A 179 -1.05 -28.83 7.01
C HIS A 179 -0.15 -27.86 7.79
N SER A 180 1.05 -28.32 8.18
CA SER A 180 2.04 -27.47 8.88
C SER A 180 2.49 -26.30 8.02
N ARG A 181 2.66 -26.52 6.71
CA ARG A 181 3.03 -25.49 5.74
C ARG A 181 1.94 -24.44 5.60
N TYR A 182 0.67 -24.83 5.45
CA TYR A 182 -0.45 -23.88 5.40
C TYR A 182 -0.55 -23.04 6.69
N LEU A 183 -0.35 -23.67 7.85
CA LEU A 183 -0.34 -22.96 9.13
C LEU A 183 0.82 -21.96 9.21
N ALA A 184 2.03 -22.33 8.80
CA ALA A 184 3.17 -21.43 8.75
C ALA A 184 2.93 -20.22 7.84
N ILE A 185 2.36 -20.45 6.65
CA ILE A 185 1.99 -19.38 5.70
C ILE A 185 0.91 -18.48 6.31
N ALA A 186 -0.11 -19.05 6.95
CA ALA A 186 -1.17 -18.29 7.61
C ALA A 186 -0.62 -17.40 8.74
N VAL A 187 0.25 -17.93 9.60
CA VAL A 187 0.93 -17.17 10.66
C VAL A 187 1.79 -16.06 10.07
N ALA A 188 2.57 -16.35 9.02
CA ALA A 188 3.38 -15.35 8.31
C ALA A 188 2.52 -14.22 7.73
N ALA A 189 1.38 -14.55 7.10
CA ALA A 189 0.45 -13.57 6.57
C ALA A 189 -0.14 -12.68 7.67
N VAL A 190 -0.55 -13.26 8.81
CA VAL A 190 -1.05 -12.50 9.96
C VAL A 190 0.02 -11.57 10.52
N LEU A 191 1.24 -12.06 10.73
CA LEU A 191 2.36 -11.24 11.23
C LEU A 191 2.66 -10.07 10.28
N PHE A 192 2.69 -10.33 8.98
CA PHE A 192 2.89 -9.29 7.97
C PHE A 192 1.77 -8.24 8.03
N VAL A 193 0.50 -8.67 8.06
CA VAL A 193 -0.66 -7.75 8.12
C VAL A 193 -0.60 -6.90 9.39
N VAL A 194 -0.31 -7.50 10.54
CA VAL A 194 -0.17 -6.77 11.81
C VAL A 194 0.98 -5.78 11.73
N ALA A 195 2.18 -6.21 11.37
CA ALA A 195 3.36 -5.35 11.26
C ALA A 195 3.11 -4.18 10.31
N HIS A 196 2.60 -4.45 9.11
CA HIS A 196 2.32 -3.44 8.10
C HIS A 196 1.19 -2.48 8.53
N SER A 197 0.15 -2.98 9.20
CA SER A 197 -0.93 -2.14 9.72
C SER A 197 -0.45 -1.14 10.78
N THR A 198 0.56 -1.48 11.61
CA THR A 198 1.12 -0.52 12.58
C THR A 198 1.81 0.67 11.89
N ILE A 199 2.48 0.42 10.76
CA ILE A 199 3.15 1.45 9.97
C ILE A 199 2.14 2.35 9.27
N GLU A 200 1.09 1.76 8.68
CA GLU A 200 0.01 2.52 8.05
C GLU A 200 -0.77 3.35 9.09
N ALA A 201 -1.02 2.80 10.27
CA ALA A 201 -1.61 3.54 11.39
C ALA A 201 -0.71 4.71 11.83
N ALA A 202 0.61 4.53 11.86
CA ALA A 202 1.56 5.60 12.18
C ALA A 202 1.46 6.76 11.17
N ARG A 203 1.37 6.44 9.87
CA ARG A 203 1.17 7.45 8.80
C ARG A 203 -0.16 8.18 8.96
N GLY A 204 -1.22 7.45 9.32
CA GLY A 204 -2.53 8.02 9.63
C GLY A 204 -2.48 9.02 10.78
N TRP A 205 -1.77 8.69 11.87
CA TRP A 205 -1.56 9.60 13.01
C TRP A 205 -0.80 10.88 12.63
N LEU A 206 0.22 10.78 11.78
CA LEU A 206 0.94 11.95 11.27
C LEU A 206 0.07 12.87 10.41
N GLY A 207 -0.94 12.31 9.72
CA GLY A 207 -1.96 13.09 9.00
C GLY A 207 -2.98 13.72 9.94
N ALA A 208 -3.43 12.99 10.96
CA ALA A 208 -4.46 13.42 11.90
C ALA A 208 -3.99 14.53 12.87
N GLU A 209 -2.73 14.50 13.31
CA GLU A 209 -2.24 15.41 14.36
C GLU A 209 -0.96 16.13 13.90
N ALA A 210 -1.08 17.43 13.59
CA ALA A 210 0.01 18.24 13.07
C ALA A 210 1.15 18.48 14.08
N SER A 211 0.87 18.42 15.39
CA SER A 211 1.86 18.62 16.46
C SER A 211 2.79 17.42 16.66
N LEU A 212 2.49 16.25 16.08
CA LEU A 212 3.31 15.05 16.18
C LEU A 212 4.61 15.17 15.35
N ARG A 213 5.70 15.56 16.03
CA ARG A 213 7.04 15.65 15.42
C ARG A 213 7.84 14.34 15.48
N SER A 214 7.55 13.48 16.47
CA SER A 214 8.31 12.23 16.70
C SER A 214 7.68 11.04 16.01
N ILE A 215 8.46 10.39 15.13
CA ILE A 215 8.06 9.20 14.38
C ILE A 215 7.83 8.02 15.32
N PHE A 216 8.71 7.84 16.32
CA PHE A 216 8.54 6.79 17.32
C PHE A 216 7.23 6.94 18.09
N ARG A 217 6.88 8.18 18.50
CA ARG A 217 5.60 8.44 19.16
C ARG A 217 4.42 8.18 18.23
N ALA A 218 4.50 8.57 16.96
CA ALA A 218 3.45 8.31 15.99
C ALA A 218 3.27 6.80 15.74
N TRP A 219 4.36 6.05 15.59
CA TRP A 219 4.34 4.60 15.48
C TRP A 219 3.76 3.94 16.73
N TRP A 220 4.21 4.32 17.92
CA TRP A 220 3.67 3.78 19.18
C TRP A 220 2.17 4.04 19.35
N ARG A 221 1.68 5.24 18.99
CA ARG A 221 0.24 5.55 18.97
C ARG A 221 -0.50 4.71 17.93
N GLY A 222 0.09 4.51 16.74
CA GLY A 222 -0.43 3.63 15.70
C GLY A 222 -0.53 2.17 16.16
N THR A 223 0.52 1.64 16.78
CA THR A 223 0.56 0.30 17.37
C THR A 223 -0.51 0.14 18.44
N LYS A 224 -0.63 1.10 19.37
CA LYS A 224 -1.71 1.10 20.37
C LYS A 224 -3.09 1.11 19.72
N LEU A 225 -3.30 1.83 18.63
CA LEU A 225 -4.57 1.85 17.91
C LEU A 225 -4.92 0.48 17.32
N VAL A 226 -3.96 -0.19 16.69
CA VAL A 226 -4.12 -1.55 16.12
C VAL A 226 -4.51 -2.55 17.22
N PHE A 227 -3.82 -2.53 18.37
CA PHE A 227 -4.14 -3.48 19.45
C PHE A 227 -5.39 -3.12 20.27
N LYS A 228 -5.76 -1.83 20.39
CA LYS A 228 -6.98 -1.42 21.10
C LYS A 228 -8.25 -1.56 20.26
N ARG A 229 -8.16 -1.49 18.93
CA ARG A 229 -9.31 -1.62 18.02
C ARG A 229 -9.00 -2.53 16.82
N PRO A 230 -8.62 -3.80 17.06
CA PRO A 230 -8.11 -4.70 16.02
C PRO A 230 -9.11 -4.89 14.88
N LEU A 231 -10.40 -5.06 15.19
CA LEU A 231 -11.43 -5.23 14.17
C LEU A 231 -11.60 -3.97 13.31
N ALA A 232 -11.57 -2.78 13.90
CA ALA A 232 -11.71 -1.54 13.13
C ALA A 232 -10.50 -1.30 12.21
N THR A 233 -9.29 -1.55 12.72
CA THR A 233 -8.07 -1.45 11.91
C THR A 233 -8.02 -2.51 10.82
N LEU A 234 -8.49 -3.73 11.09
CA LEU A 234 -8.55 -4.81 10.11
C LEU A 234 -9.58 -4.51 9.01
N VAL A 235 -10.76 -3.98 9.36
CA VAL A 235 -11.78 -3.56 8.37
C VAL A 235 -11.23 -2.47 7.44
N VAL A 236 -10.55 -1.45 7.98
CA VAL A 236 -9.94 -0.40 7.15
C VAL A 236 -8.82 -0.99 6.29
N TYR A 237 -7.93 -1.78 6.88
CA TYR A 237 -6.78 -2.35 6.19
C TYR A 237 -7.19 -3.31 5.08
N LEU A 238 -7.96 -4.35 5.40
CA LEU A 238 -8.41 -5.35 4.44
C LEU A 238 -9.42 -4.77 3.47
N GLY A 239 -10.37 -3.96 3.95
CA GLY A 239 -11.39 -3.36 3.09
C GLY A 239 -10.78 -2.49 2.00
N SER A 240 -9.88 -1.56 2.34
CA SER A 240 -9.27 -0.69 1.33
C SER A 240 -8.33 -1.45 0.39
N SER A 241 -7.64 -2.48 0.91
CA SER A 241 -6.75 -3.33 0.11
C SER A 241 -7.54 -4.17 -0.87
N LEU A 242 -8.62 -4.82 -0.41
CA LEU A 242 -9.45 -5.70 -1.21
C LEU A 242 -10.09 -4.94 -2.36
N VAL A 243 -10.64 -3.74 -2.11
CA VAL A 243 -11.25 -2.95 -3.19
C VAL A 243 -10.18 -2.50 -4.21
N GLY A 244 -9.02 -2.02 -3.74
CA GLY A 244 -7.93 -1.64 -4.64
C GLY A 244 -7.41 -2.79 -5.49
N TYR A 245 -7.18 -3.95 -4.87
CA TYR A 245 -6.72 -5.16 -5.56
C TYR A 245 -7.79 -5.77 -6.48
N ALA A 246 -9.06 -5.76 -6.09
CA ALA A 246 -10.15 -6.25 -6.93
C ALA A 246 -10.32 -5.39 -8.19
N LEU A 247 -10.23 -4.07 -8.07
CA LEU A 247 -10.25 -3.16 -9.22
C LEU A 247 -9.03 -3.37 -10.12
N ALA A 248 -7.83 -3.50 -9.53
CA ALA A 248 -6.61 -3.78 -10.27
C ALA A 248 -6.67 -5.14 -10.99
N ALA A 249 -7.20 -6.18 -10.34
CA ALA A 249 -7.39 -7.50 -10.93
C ALA A 249 -8.43 -7.47 -12.06
N LEU A 250 -9.52 -6.72 -11.90
CA LEU A 250 -10.50 -6.51 -12.97
C LEU A 250 -9.87 -5.83 -14.18
N CYS A 251 -9.12 -4.74 -13.98
CA CYS A 251 -8.39 -4.08 -15.07
C CYS A 251 -7.37 -5.01 -15.73
N GLY A 252 -6.64 -5.80 -14.95
CA GLY A 252 -5.70 -6.80 -15.45
C GLY A 252 -6.38 -7.92 -16.24
N TYR A 253 -7.53 -8.41 -15.78
CA TYR A 253 -8.32 -9.40 -16.50
C TYR A 253 -8.84 -8.85 -17.84
N LEU A 254 -9.42 -7.64 -17.83
CA LEU A 254 -9.84 -6.95 -19.05
C LEU A 254 -8.67 -6.69 -20.00
N ARG A 255 -7.47 -6.44 -19.44
CA ARG A 255 -6.25 -6.23 -20.23
C ARG A 255 -5.84 -7.47 -21.01
N ILE A 256 -6.04 -8.68 -20.47
CA ILE A 256 -5.76 -9.93 -21.18
C ILE A 256 -6.71 -10.08 -22.38
N GLY A 257 -7.96 -9.64 -22.26
CA GLY A 257 -8.92 -9.66 -23.38
C GLY A 257 -8.69 -8.56 -24.42
N ALA A 258 -7.89 -7.54 -24.12
CA ALA A 258 -7.59 -6.42 -25.01
C ALA A 258 -6.44 -6.71 -25.99
N ASP A 259 -6.21 -7.99 -26.30
CA ASP A 259 -5.16 -8.42 -27.22
C ASP A 259 -5.64 -8.31 -28.68
N GLY A 260 -4.83 -7.68 -29.53
CA GLY A 260 -5.16 -7.46 -30.94
C GLY A 260 -4.09 -6.66 -31.68
N ALA A 261 -4.09 -6.76 -33.01
CA ALA A 261 -3.23 -5.96 -33.87
C ALA A 261 -3.85 -4.57 -34.12
N GLY A 262 -3.07 -3.52 -33.93
CA GLY A 262 -3.45 -2.14 -34.29
C GLY A 262 -3.46 -1.15 -33.13
N LEU A 263 -3.57 0.14 -33.48
CA LEU A 263 -3.47 1.26 -32.54
C LEU A 263 -4.55 1.23 -31.46
N GLY A 264 -5.77 0.79 -31.79
CA GLY A 264 -6.89 0.71 -30.85
C GLY A 264 -6.64 -0.27 -29.70
N ALA A 265 -6.20 -1.50 -30.02
CA ALA A 265 -5.86 -2.51 -29.02
C ALA A 265 -4.68 -2.06 -28.15
N PHE A 266 -3.67 -1.42 -28.76
CA PHE A 266 -2.55 -0.83 -28.03
C PHE A 266 -3.01 0.25 -27.02
N LEU A 267 -3.82 1.21 -27.46
CA LEU A 267 -4.31 2.29 -26.59
C LEU A 267 -5.19 1.75 -25.46
N LEU A 268 -6.09 0.82 -25.76
CA LEU A 268 -6.93 0.17 -24.75
C LEU A 268 -6.06 -0.58 -23.73
N GLY A 269 -5.09 -1.36 -24.20
CA GLY A 269 -4.17 -2.08 -23.35
C GLY A 269 -3.34 -1.14 -22.46
N PHE A 270 -2.89 -0.02 -23.01
CA PHE A 270 -2.19 1.01 -22.24
C PHE A 270 -3.08 1.61 -21.15
N VAL A 271 -4.31 2.04 -21.51
CA VAL A 271 -5.27 2.63 -20.56
C VAL A 271 -5.60 1.64 -19.43
N LEU A 272 -5.83 0.36 -19.74
CA LEU A 272 -6.11 -0.66 -18.73
C LEU A 272 -4.91 -0.89 -17.80
N THR A 273 -3.69 -0.90 -18.32
CA THR A 273 -2.47 -0.97 -17.49
C THR A 273 -2.35 0.25 -16.57
N GLN A 274 -2.60 1.46 -17.08
CA GLN A 274 -2.60 2.67 -16.24
C GLN A 274 -3.73 2.63 -15.20
N ALA A 275 -4.90 2.13 -15.56
CA ALA A 275 -6.02 1.95 -14.63
C ALA A 275 -5.68 1.00 -13.48
N THR A 276 -4.94 -0.09 -13.75
CA THR A 276 -4.40 -0.98 -12.71
C THR A 276 -3.51 -0.23 -11.72
N VAL A 277 -2.59 0.61 -12.21
CA VAL A 277 -1.71 1.43 -11.35
C VAL A 277 -2.53 2.42 -10.51
N VAL A 278 -3.51 3.09 -11.10
CA VAL A 278 -4.42 4.02 -10.41
C VAL A 278 -5.24 3.30 -9.34
N ALA A 279 -5.76 2.10 -9.61
CA ALA A 279 -6.53 1.30 -8.65
C ALA A 279 -5.69 0.92 -7.42
N LEU A 280 -4.43 0.49 -7.63
CA LEU A 280 -3.49 0.18 -6.55
C LEU A 280 -3.14 1.42 -5.72
N ALA A 281 -2.85 2.54 -6.39
CA ALA A 281 -2.56 3.81 -5.73
C ALA A 281 -3.76 4.30 -4.91
N TRP A 282 -4.96 4.23 -5.48
CA TRP A 282 -6.20 4.62 -4.80
C TRP A 282 -6.47 3.78 -3.56
N GLY A 283 -6.37 2.45 -3.64
CA GLY A 283 -6.55 1.57 -2.47
C GLY A 283 -5.56 1.86 -1.34
N ARG A 284 -4.31 2.20 -1.68
CA ARG A 284 -3.29 2.64 -0.71
C ARG A 284 -3.62 3.99 -0.08
N ILE A 285 -4.03 4.98 -0.87
CA ILE A 285 -4.42 6.31 -0.34
C ILE A 285 -5.66 6.19 0.53
N ALA A 286 -6.66 5.40 0.12
CA ALA A 286 -7.88 5.14 0.89
C ALA A 286 -7.57 4.53 2.26
N ARG A 287 -6.61 3.59 2.31
CA ARG A 287 -6.12 3.02 3.58
C ARG A 287 -5.61 4.10 4.51
N LEU A 288 -4.78 5.00 3.99
CA LEU A 288 -4.16 6.07 4.76
C LEU A 288 -5.21 7.05 5.32
N TYR A 289 -6.17 7.48 4.49
CA TYR A 289 -7.29 8.30 4.94
C TYR A 289 -8.15 7.57 5.99
N GLY A 290 -8.38 6.26 5.83
CA GLY A 290 -9.12 5.46 6.80
C GLY A 290 -8.41 5.38 8.15
N PHE A 291 -7.10 5.16 8.18
CA PHE A 291 -6.32 5.20 9.43
C PHE A 291 -6.29 6.60 10.05
N ALA A 292 -6.19 7.65 9.25
CA ALA A 292 -6.29 9.02 9.74
C ALA A 292 -7.65 9.29 10.38
N ALA A 293 -8.75 8.82 9.78
CA ALA A 293 -10.10 8.94 10.35
C ALA A 293 -10.24 8.19 11.69
N LEU A 294 -9.65 6.99 11.81
CA LEU A 294 -9.62 6.26 13.08
C LEU A 294 -8.80 7.00 14.16
N ALA A 295 -7.68 7.62 13.78
CA ALA A 295 -6.86 8.42 14.69
C ALA A 295 -7.58 9.70 15.14
N GLN A 296 -8.20 10.44 14.21
CA GLN A 296 -9.01 11.62 14.52
C GLN A 296 -10.14 11.29 15.49
N GLY A 297 -10.83 10.16 15.29
CA GLY A 297 -11.85 9.68 16.21
C GLY A 297 -11.34 9.33 17.61
N HIS A 298 -10.06 8.93 17.73
CA HIS A 298 -9.43 8.69 19.02
C HIS A 298 -9.09 10.00 19.75
N ILE A 299 -8.61 11.00 19.00
CA ILE A 299 -8.31 12.34 19.53
C ILE A 299 -9.60 12.98 20.05
N ALA A 300 -10.66 13.00 19.23
CA ALA A 300 -11.95 13.58 19.61
C ALA A 300 -12.53 12.94 20.88
N ALA A 301 -12.50 11.60 20.97
CA ALA A 301 -13.00 10.90 22.16
C ALA A 301 -12.19 11.21 23.44
N LYS A 302 -10.88 11.50 23.32
CA LYS A 302 -10.05 11.90 24.46
C LYS A 302 -10.37 13.32 24.90
N THR A 303 -10.47 14.25 23.95
CA THR A 303 -10.80 15.66 24.24
C THR A 303 -12.17 15.80 24.90
N ASN A 304 -13.18 15.05 24.44
CA ASN A 304 -14.51 15.13 25.03
C ASN A 304 -14.54 14.54 26.45
N ALA A 305 -13.82 13.45 26.71
CA ALA A 305 -13.70 12.90 28.06
C ALA A 305 -13.00 13.86 29.04
N GLU A 306 -12.00 14.62 28.57
CA GLU A 306 -11.35 15.67 29.37
C GLU A 306 -12.28 16.86 29.63
N ALA A 307 -13.08 17.25 28.64
CA ALA A 307 -14.09 18.30 28.79
C ALA A 307 -15.18 17.89 29.80
N ASP A 308 -15.72 16.68 29.70
CA ASP A 308 -16.73 16.16 30.65
C ASP A 308 -16.18 16.11 32.08
N ALA A 309 -14.95 15.64 32.28
CA ALA A 309 -14.31 15.61 33.60
C ALA A 309 -14.09 17.01 34.19
N SER A 310 -13.89 18.04 33.35
CA SER A 310 -13.74 19.42 33.81
C SER A 310 -15.06 20.09 34.23
N LEU A 311 -16.21 19.51 33.86
CA LEU A 311 -17.55 20.00 34.21
C LEU A 311 -18.11 19.39 35.51
N GLU A 312 -17.48 18.33 36.05
CA GLU A 312 -17.89 17.70 37.32
C GLU A 312 -17.52 18.39 38.66
N PRO A 313 -16.74 19.49 38.78
CA PRO A 313 -16.26 19.92 40.10
C PRO A 313 -17.18 20.88 40.90
N VAL A 314 -18.40 21.21 40.45
CA VAL A 314 -19.25 22.21 41.16
C VAL A 314 -20.52 21.63 41.82
N ALA A 315 -20.93 20.42 41.47
CA ALA A 315 -22.18 19.85 42.01
C ALA A 315 -22.06 19.30 43.45
N SER A 316 -20.84 19.04 43.95
CA SER A 316 -20.64 18.41 45.27
C SER A 316 -20.39 19.39 46.42
N GLU A 317 -20.22 20.69 46.18
CA GLU A 317 -19.96 21.70 47.24
C GLU A 317 -21.22 22.46 47.71
N SER A 318 -22.40 22.20 47.14
CA SER A 318 -23.66 22.88 47.53
C SER A 318 -24.61 22.04 48.39
N ALA A 319 -24.15 20.90 48.92
CA ALA A 319 -24.96 19.98 49.72
C ALA A 319 -24.44 19.73 51.15
N GLY A 320 -23.56 20.60 51.67
CA GLY A 320 -23.02 20.53 53.04
C GLY A 320 -23.33 21.77 53.86
#